data_AF-A0A6C0F2Y0-F1
#
_entry.id   AF-A0A6C0F2Y0-F1
#
_cell.length_a   1.000
_cell.length_b   1.000
_cell.length_c   1.000
_cell.angle_alpha   90.00
_cell.angle_beta   90.00
_cell.angle_gamma   90.00
#
_symmetry.space_group_name_H-M   'P 1'
#
loop_
_entity.id
_entity.type
_entity.pdbx_description
1 polymer ?
#
loop_
_entity_poly.entity_id
_entity_poly.type
_entity_poly.pdbx_seq_one_letter_code
_entity_poly.pdbx_strand_id
1 'polypeptide(L)'
;MDWKSLGVVYGILFATGVVISLLSTQLQCSKVSFSVALLEGAKFGVIPTILYALTYFEVVRKPFIDFFVARGLGDSASILGIGYLLMLGAWVSGVWNVHNSEIATCVASTSEMTEFKDKLMKELAEKQAAEEANATAKPSK
;
A
#
# COMPACT_ATOMS: atom_id res chain seq x y z
N MET A 1 -19.65 -21.40 12.02
CA MET A 1 -18.47 -20.53 11.94
C MET A 1 -17.32 -21.28 12.57
N ASP A 2 -16.33 -21.70 11.79
CA ASP A 2 -15.12 -22.35 12.31
C ASP A 2 -14.05 -21.29 12.60
N TRP A 3 -13.83 -21.02 13.89
CA TRP A 3 -12.89 -20.01 14.37
C TRP A 3 -11.44 -20.33 14.01
N LYS A 4 -11.09 -21.62 13.86
CA LYS A 4 -9.73 -22.03 13.48
C LYS A 4 -9.43 -21.62 12.04
N SER A 5 -10.37 -21.88 11.14
CA SER A 5 -10.26 -21.49 9.73
C SER A 5 -10.16 -19.97 9.55
N LEU A 6 -10.93 -19.19 10.31
CA LEU A 6 -10.83 -17.72 10.30
C LEU A 6 -9.46 -17.23 10.77
N GLY A 7 -8.91 -17.82 11.84
CA GLY A 7 -7.58 -17.47 12.34
C GLY A 7 -6.47 -17.77 11.34
N VAL A 8 -6.55 -18.90 10.63
CA VAL A 8 -5.59 -19.27 9.58
C VAL A 8 -5.64 -18.29 8.40
N VAL A 9 -6.85 -17.97 7.93
CA VAL A 9 -7.04 -17.00 6.82
C VAL A 9 -6.49 -15.63 7.21
N TYR A 10 -6.80 -15.16 8.42
CA TYR A 10 -6.25 -13.90 8.94
C TYR A 10 -4.72 -13.92 9.00
N GLY A 11 -4.12 -15.00 9.53
CA GLY A 11 -2.67 -15.10 9.66
C GLY A 11 -1.94 -15.05 8.32
N ILE A 12 -2.46 -15.76 7.30
CA ILE A 12 -1.88 -15.74 5.95
C ILE A 12 -1.99 -14.36 5.33
N LEU A 13 -3.17 -13.73 5.42
CA LEU A 13 -3.40 -12.41 4.84
C LEU A 13 -2.61 -11.32 5.56
N PHE A 14 -2.50 -11.41 6.88
CA PHE A 14 -1.64 -10.56 7.70
C PHE A 14 -0.19 -10.62 7.22
N ALA A 15 0.39 -11.82 7.14
CA ALA A 15 1.78 -12.00 6.69
C ALA A 15 1.98 -11.45 5.27
N THR A 16 1.01 -11.70 4.38
CA THR A 16 1.03 -11.16 3.01
C THR A 16 0.98 -9.63 3.01
N GLY A 17 0.13 -9.02 3.84
CA GLY A 17 0.01 -7.57 3.96
C GLY A 17 1.27 -6.91 4.50
N VAL A 18 1.97 -7.55 5.44
CA VAL A 18 3.27 -7.10 5.94
C VAL A 18 4.30 -7.10 4.81
N VAL A 19 4.38 -8.20 4.05
CA VAL A 19 5.33 -8.33 2.93
C VAL A 19 5.06 -7.27 1.85
N ILE A 20 3.79 -7.04 1.50
CA ILE A 20 3.40 -6.01 0.53
C ILE A 20 3.83 -4.61 1.01
N SER A 21 3.56 -4.28 2.27
CA SER A 21 3.91 -2.97 2.85
C SER A 21 5.43 -2.73 2.91
N LEU A 22 6.20 -3.76 3.27
CA LEU A 22 7.67 -3.69 3.26
C LEU A 22 8.22 -3.51 1.84
N LEU A 23 7.69 -4.26 0.87
CA LEU A 23 8.11 -4.15 -0.53
C LEU A 23 7.75 -2.80 -1.15
N SER A 24 6.55 -2.27 -0.89
CA SER A 24 6.13 -0.99 -1.46
C SER A 24 6.98 0.17 -0.94
N THR A 25 7.23 0.20 0.36
CA THR A 25 8.06 1.23 1.01
C THR A 25 9.53 1.15 0.60
N GLN A 26 10.06 -0.07 0.44
CA GLN A 26 11.42 -0.27 -0.08
C GLN A 26 11.55 0.19 -1.53
N LEU A 27 10.61 -0.15 -2.42
CA LEU A 27 10.69 0.18 -3.84
C LEU A 27 10.52 1.68 -4.11
N GLN A 28 9.64 2.35 -3.37
CA GLN A 28 9.35 3.76 -3.63
C GLN A 28 10.28 4.72 -2.91
N CYS A 29 10.71 4.37 -1.69
CA CYS A 29 11.38 5.32 -0.82
C CYS A 29 12.68 4.79 -0.22
N SER A 30 13.04 3.52 -0.49
CA SER A 30 14.23 2.84 0.08
C SER A 30 14.33 2.92 1.60
N LYS A 31 13.20 3.20 2.28
CA LYS A 31 13.07 3.25 3.74
C LYS A 31 12.17 2.11 4.18
N VAL A 32 12.56 1.44 5.25
CA VAL A 32 11.82 0.30 5.80
C VAL A 32 11.36 0.66 7.20
N SER A 33 10.04 0.64 7.43
CA SER A 33 9.46 0.80 8.76
C SER A 33 8.64 -0.44 9.12
N PHE A 34 9.25 -1.32 9.93
CA PHE A 34 8.62 -2.57 10.33
C PHE A 34 7.36 -2.35 11.16
N SER A 35 7.34 -1.31 12.00
CA SER A 35 6.18 -0.96 12.82
C SER A 35 4.96 -0.53 11.98
N VAL A 36 5.19 0.22 10.90
CA VAL A 36 4.12 0.60 9.96
C VAL A 36 3.65 -0.63 9.19
N ALA A 37 4.58 -1.48 8.72
CA ALA A 37 4.24 -2.69 7.99
C ALA A 37 3.42 -3.70 8.80
N LEU A 38 3.71 -3.86 10.10
CA LEU A 38 2.88 -4.69 10.99
C LEU A 38 1.47 -4.13 11.16
N LEU A 39 1.34 -2.81 11.33
CA LEU A 39 0.06 -2.17 11.60
C LEU A 39 -0.83 -2.16 10.36
N GLU A 40 -0.27 -1.85 9.19
CA GLU A 40 -0.99 -1.92 7.92
C GLU A 40 -1.25 -3.36 7.47
N GLY A 41 -0.33 -4.30 7.75
CA GLY A 41 -0.57 -5.74 7.58
C GLY A 41 -1.74 -6.25 8.41
N ALA A 42 -1.89 -5.79 9.66
CA ALA A 42 -3.04 -6.09 10.51
C ALA A 42 -4.34 -5.56 9.90
N LYS A 43 -4.37 -4.29 9.48
CA LYS A 43 -5.55 -3.70 8.82
C LYS A 43 -5.89 -4.42 7.51
N PHE A 44 -4.89 -4.76 6.72
CA PHE A 44 -5.03 -5.49 5.47
C PHE A 44 -5.69 -6.86 5.68
N GLY A 45 -5.31 -7.59 6.73
CA GLY A 45 -5.87 -8.90 7.02
C GLY A 45 -7.33 -8.87 7.49
N VAL A 46 -7.76 -7.80 8.16
CA VAL A 46 -9.12 -7.70 8.74
C VAL A 46 -10.22 -7.73 7.66
N ILE A 47 -10.11 -6.89 6.64
CA ILE A 47 -11.15 -6.74 5.58
C ILE A 47 -11.46 -8.07 4.87
N PRO A 48 -10.50 -8.76 4.24
CA PRO A 48 -10.74 -10.05 3.59
C PRO A 48 -11.12 -11.15 4.59
N THR A 49 -10.69 -11.09 5.86
CA THR A 49 -11.15 -12.04 6.89
C THR A 49 -12.63 -11.85 7.22
N ILE A 50 -13.11 -10.60 7.32
CA ILE A 50 -14.53 -10.31 7.50
C ILE A 50 -15.32 -10.82 6.30
N LEU A 51 -14.85 -10.58 5.07
CA LEU A 51 -15.48 -11.11 3.87
C LEU A 51 -15.53 -12.64 3.86
N TYR A 52 -14.46 -13.32 4.32
CA TYR A 52 -14.48 -14.76 4.51
C TYR A 52 -15.56 -15.19 5.51
N ALA A 53 -15.70 -14.46 6.63
CA ALA A 53 -16.77 -14.71 7.60
C ALA A 53 -18.18 -14.50 7.02
N LEU A 54 -18.35 -13.62 6.03
CA LEU A 54 -19.63 -13.44 5.36
C LEU A 54 -19.97 -14.60 4.40
N THR A 55 -18.98 -15.35 3.92
CA THR A 55 -19.23 -16.52 3.06
C THR A 55 -19.94 -17.68 3.77
N TYR A 56 -20.03 -17.66 5.10
CA TYR A 56 -20.86 -18.60 5.86
C TYR A 56 -22.36 -18.41 5.59
N PHE A 57 -22.78 -17.23 5.11
CA PHE A 57 -24.15 -16.99 4.69
C PHE A 57 -24.32 -17.39 3.22
N GLU A 58 -25.25 -18.32 2.96
CA GLU A 58 -25.52 -18.78 1.59
C GLU A 58 -25.94 -17.64 0.66
N VAL A 59 -26.62 -16.63 1.19
CA VAL A 59 -27.03 -15.42 0.45
C VAL A 59 -25.84 -14.71 -0.18
N VAL A 60 -24.71 -14.67 0.54
CA VAL A 60 -23.48 -14.01 0.06
C VAL A 60 -22.69 -14.94 -0.84
N ARG A 61 -22.60 -16.23 -0.51
CA ARG A 61 -21.77 -17.20 -1.25
C ARG A 61 -22.37 -17.59 -2.61
N LYS A 62 -23.68 -17.79 -2.67
CA LYS A 62 -24.38 -18.39 -3.81
C LYS A 62 -24.24 -17.62 -5.12
N PRO A 63 -24.37 -16.27 -5.16
CA PRO A 63 -24.20 -15.51 -6.41
C PRO A 63 -22.81 -15.70 -7.05
N PHE A 64 -21.78 -15.80 -6.22
CA PHE A 64 -20.40 -15.96 -6.70
C PHE A 64 -20.14 -17.39 -7.18
N ILE A 65 -20.71 -18.41 -6.52
CA ILE A 65 -20.61 -19.79 -6.99
C ILE A 65 -21.39 -19.95 -8.30
N ASP A 66 -22.64 -19.46 -8.35
CA ASP A 66 -23.51 -19.57 -9.52
C ASP A 66 -22.89 -18.88 -10.75
N PHE A 67 -22.15 -17.79 -10.55
CA PHE A 67 -21.36 -17.15 -11.62
C PHE A 67 -20.32 -18.11 -12.25
N PHE A 68 -19.56 -18.85 -11.43
CA PHE A 68 -18.57 -19.79 -11.93
C PHE A 68 -19.20 -21.08 -12.47
N VAL A 69 -20.30 -21.55 -11.86
CA VAL A 69 -21.09 -22.69 -12.37
C VAL A 69 -21.66 -22.37 -13.76
N ALA A 70 -22.23 -21.17 -13.94
CA ALA A 70 -22.71 -20.71 -15.25
C ALA A 70 -21.61 -20.61 -16.30
N ARG A 71 -20.34 -20.48 -15.88
CA ARG A 71 -19.16 -20.48 -16.75
C ARG A 71 -18.63 -21.89 -17.07
N GLY A 72 -19.27 -22.94 -16.55
CA GLY A 72 -18.91 -24.34 -16.80
C GLY A 72 -17.90 -24.93 -15.81
N LEU A 73 -17.61 -24.23 -14.70
CA LEU A 73 -16.80 -24.81 -13.62
C LEU A 73 -17.71 -25.66 -12.75
N GLY A 74 -17.43 -26.97 -12.70
CA GLY A 74 -18.14 -27.92 -11.84
C GLY A 74 -17.67 -27.79 -10.39
N ASP A 75 -17.00 -28.82 -9.88
CA ASP A 75 -16.62 -28.94 -8.46
C ASP A 75 -15.73 -27.79 -7.95
N SER A 76 -14.98 -27.13 -8.84
CA SER A 76 -14.10 -26.00 -8.49
C SER A 76 -14.84 -24.68 -8.29
N ALA A 77 -16.10 -24.54 -8.72
CA ALA A 77 -16.83 -23.27 -8.65
C ALA A 77 -17.03 -22.77 -7.22
N SER A 78 -17.17 -23.67 -6.25
CA SER A 78 -17.29 -23.30 -4.83
C SER A 78 -16.01 -22.63 -4.31
N ILE A 79 -14.85 -23.23 -4.61
CA ILE A 79 -13.54 -22.73 -4.19
C ILE A 79 -13.23 -21.42 -4.88
N LEU A 80 -13.46 -21.34 -6.20
CA LEU A 80 -13.21 -20.14 -6.99
C LEU A 80 -14.16 -19.00 -6.62
N GLY A 81 -15.43 -19.28 -6.32
CA GLY A 81 -16.40 -18.29 -5.87
C GLY A 81 -15.97 -17.63 -4.56
N ILE A 82 -15.60 -18.44 -3.56
CA ILE A 82 -15.10 -17.95 -2.27
C ILE A 82 -13.76 -17.22 -2.45
N GLY A 83 -12.85 -17.79 -3.24
CA GLY A 83 -11.53 -17.19 -3.51
C GLY A 83 -11.63 -15.85 -4.23
N TYR A 84 -12.56 -15.72 -5.18
CA TYR A 84 -12.81 -14.47 -5.90
C TYR A 84 -13.34 -13.37 -4.97
N LEU A 85 -14.24 -13.73 -4.05
CA LEU A 85 -14.75 -12.80 -3.04
C LEU A 85 -13.63 -12.31 -2.10
N LEU A 86 -12.75 -13.22 -1.68
CA LEU A 86 -11.55 -12.87 -0.91
C LEU A 86 -10.59 -11.97 -1.70
N MET A 87 -10.39 -12.28 -2.98
CA MET A 87 -9.54 -11.50 -3.89
C MET A 87 -10.05 -10.06 -4.02
N LEU A 88 -11.36 -9.85 -4.17
CA LEU A 88 -11.95 -8.51 -4.25
C LEU A 88 -11.67 -7.68 -3.00
N GLY A 89 -11.82 -8.28 -1.81
CA GLY A 89 -11.48 -7.61 -0.56
C GLY A 89 -9.99 -7.31 -0.42
N ALA A 90 -9.16 -8.32 -0.71
CA ALA A 90 -7.71 -8.21 -0.64
C ALA A 90 -7.15 -7.18 -1.62
N TRP A 91 -7.77 -7.00 -2.79
CA TRP A 91 -7.33 -6.00 -3.75
C TRP A 91 -7.53 -4.59 -3.21
N VAL A 92 -8.75 -4.26 -2.77
CA VAL A 92 -9.06 -2.92 -2.26
C VAL A 92 -8.24 -2.62 -1.00
N SER A 93 -8.15 -3.57 -0.07
CA SER A 93 -7.32 -3.41 1.12
C SER A 93 -5.82 -3.33 0.77
N GLY A 94 -5.37 -3.99 -0.29
CA GLY A 94 -4.00 -3.96 -0.78
C GLY A 94 -3.59 -2.58 -1.29
N VAL A 95 -4.42 -1.96 -2.13
CA VAL A 95 -4.19 -0.59 -2.61
C VAL A 95 -4.13 0.39 -1.43
N TRP A 96 -5.04 0.24 -0.47
CA TRP A 96 -5.07 1.06 0.74
C TRP A 96 -3.81 0.89 1.60
N ASN A 97 -3.38 -0.37 1.80
CA ASN A 97 -2.17 -0.71 2.55
C ASN A 97 -0.93 -0.07 1.92
N VAL A 98 -0.76 -0.22 0.60
CA VAL A 98 0.35 0.36 -0.16
C VAL A 98 0.38 1.88 0.01
N HIS A 99 -0.74 2.56 -0.25
CA HIS A 99 -0.85 4.01 -0.17
C HIS A 99 -0.54 4.58 1.23
N ASN A 100 -1.09 3.98 2.28
CA ASN A 100 -0.83 4.45 3.64
C ASN A 100 0.58 4.13 4.12
N SER A 101 1.12 2.97 3.72
CA SER A 101 2.49 2.60 4.04
C SER A 101 3.49 3.60 3.44
N GLU A 102 3.23 4.05 2.22
CA GLU A 102 3.99 5.11 1.57
C GLU A 102 3.87 6.43 2.32
N ILE A 103 2.65 6.92 2.58
CA ILE A 103 2.45 8.19 3.29
C ILE A 103 3.14 8.19 4.65
N ALA A 104 3.09 7.08 5.39
CA ALA A 104 3.66 6.98 6.72
C ALA A 104 5.19 6.80 6.72
N THR A 105 5.78 6.20 5.69
CA THR A 105 7.20 5.81 5.68
C THR A 105 8.05 6.72 4.78
N CYS A 106 7.46 7.32 3.75
CA CYS A 106 8.12 8.18 2.77
C CYS A 106 8.17 9.65 3.20
N VAL A 107 8.04 9.94 4.49
CA VAL A 107 8.26 11.29 4.99
C VAL A 107 9.76 11.58 4.96
N ALA A 108 10.15 12.65 4.27
CA ALA A 108 11.53 13.14 4.29
C ALA A 108 11.95 13.36 5.75
N SER A 109 13.09 12.79 6.15
CA SER A 109 13.56 12.99 7.52
C SER A 109 13.83 14.48 7.74
N THR A 110 13.72 14.96 8.98
CA THR A 110 14.08 16.35 9.31
C THR A 110 15.50 16.70 8.86
N SER A 111 16.43 15.74 8.88
CA SER A 111 17.77 15.91 8.32
C SER A 111 17.77 16.12 6.80
N GLU A 112 16.97 15.35 6.05
CA GLU A 112 16.83 15.49 4.59
C GLU A 112 16.16 16.81 4.19
N MET A 113 15.15 17.26 4.95
CA MET A 113 14.54 18.58 4.72
C MET A 113 15.52 19.73 5.02
N THR A 114 16.39 19.56 6.02
CA THR A 114 17.39 20.56 6.37
C THR A 114 18.51 20.60 5.34
N GLU A 115 19.01 19.44 4.88
CA GLU A 115 19.98 19.35 3.78
C GLU A 115 19.42 19.93 2.47
N PHE A 116 18.15 19.66 2.16
CA PHE A 116 17.50 20.21 0.98
C PHE A 116 17.33 21.72 1.07
N LYS A 117 16.94 22.23 2.25
CA LYS A 117 16.85 23.67 2.51
C LYS A 117 18.22 24.35 2.41
N ASP A 118 19.25 23.77 3.00
CA ASP A 118 20.62 24.31 2.95
C ASP A 118 21.15 24.32 1.51
N LYS A 119 20.88 23.26 0.74
CA LYS A 119 21.25 23.19 -0.68
C LYS A 119 20.50 24.22 -1.52
N LEU A 120 19.21 24.42 -1.27
CA LEU A 120 18.41 25.46 -1.93
C LEU A 120 18.90 26.87 -1.59
N MET A 121 19.18 27.14 -0.32
CA MET A 121 19.72 28.44 0.11
C MET A 121 21.08 28.71 -0.52
N LYS A 122 21.91 27.68 -0.67
CA LYS A 122 23.22 27.78 -1.32
C LYS A 122 23.10 28.03 -2.83
N GLU A 123 22.21 27.34 -3.53
CA GLU A 123 21.92 27.63 -4.95
C GLU A 123 21.33 29.02 -5.15
N LEU A 124 20.47 29.50 -4.23
CA LEU A 124 19.89 30.84 -4.31
C LEU A 124 20.95 31.92 -4.11
N ALA A 125 21.87 31.71 -3.16
CA ALA A 125 23.02 32.60 -2.94
C ALA A 125 24.00 32.58 -4.13
N GLU A 126 24.28 31.42 -4.72
CA GLU A 126 25.11 31.31 -5.91
C GLU A 126 24.47 31.98 -7.14
N LYS A 127 23.15 31.87 -7.31
CA LYS A 127 22.42 32.56 -8.38
C LYS A 127 22.36 34.07 -8.16
N GLN A 128 22.14 34.54 -6.94
CA GLN A 128 22.19 35.97 -6.63
C GLN A 128 23.58 36.55 -6.83
N ALA A 129 24.63 35.86 -6.39
CA ALA A 129 26.02 36.27 -6.64
C ALA A 129 26.36 36.27 -8.15
N ALA A 130 25.83 35.32 -8.91
CA ALA A 130 25.99 35.28 -10.36
C ALA A 130 25.19 36.38 -11.09
N GLU A 131 24.01 36.74 -10.59
CA GLU A 131 23.21 37.86 -11.12
C GLU A 131 23.85 39.22 -10.79
N GLU A 132 24.39 39.40 -9.58
CA GLU A 132 25.13 40.61 -9.21
C GLU A 132 26.44 40.75 -9.99
N ALA A 133 27.16 39.65 -10.22
CA ALA A 133 28.34 39.62 -11.09
C ALA A 133 28.01 39.90 -12.56
N ASN A 134 26.85 39.46 -13.06
CA ASN A 134 26.40 39.78 -14.42
C ASN A 134 25.82 41.20 -14.55
N ALA A 135 25.21 41.74 -13.50
CA ALA A 135 24.70 43.11 -13.46
C ALA A 135 25.83 44.15 -13.43
N THR A 136 26.96 43.83 -12.79
CA THR A 136 28.16 44.67 -12.80
C THR A 136 28.99 44.55 -14.10
N ALA A 137 28.78 43.50 -14.90
CA ALA A 137 29.47 43.29 -16.17
C ALA A 137 28.81 43.94 -17.41
N LYS A 138 27.60 44.53 -17.28
CA LYS A 138 26.99 45.35 -18.34
C LYS A 138 27.19 46.84 -18.04
N PRO A 139 28.28 47.47 -18.52
CA PRO A 139 28.38 48.91 -18.49
C PRO A 139 27.35 49.52 -19.45
N SER A 140 26.72 50.58 -18.95
CA SER A 140 25.83 51.48 -19.66
C SER A 140 26.31 51.83 -21.06
N LYS A 141 25.41 51.78 -22.04
CA LYS A 141 25.42 52.69 -23.19
C LYS A 141 24.12 53.47 -23.18
#